data_AF-A0A0R3QKH0-F1
#
_entry.id   AF-A0A0R3QKH0-F1
#
_cell.length_a   1.000
_cell.length_b   1.000
_cell.length_c   1.000
_cell.angle_alpha   90.00
_cell.angle_beta   90.00
_cell.angle_gamma   90.00
#
_symmetry.space_group_name_H-M   'P 1'
#
loop_
_entity.id
_entity.type
_entity.pdbx_description
1 polymer ?
#
loop_
_entity_poly.entity_id
_entity_poly.type
_entity_poly.pdbx_seq_one_letter_code
_entity_poly.pdbx_strand_id
1 'polypeptide(L)'
;MSEDMTYLQPTNMRQIRIPGDVIIGGVFPVHAKSGSPDQPCGIIAETRGVHRVEAMLYALDVINSQREFLHGYKLGALILDSCSSPAYALNQSLDFVRDLIGSADLSEYQCRDGSSPKSRQVPRKNIAAVVGGSYSSVTVQVVPILCNDNDK
;
A
#
# COMPACT_ATOMS: atom_id res chain seq x y z
N MET A 1 28.92 29.39 -4.90
CA MET A 1 28.60 29.65 -3.47
C MET A 1 27.32 30.47 -3.50
N SER A 2 26.15 29.91 -3.29
CA SER A 2 25.72 29.10 -2.14
C SER A 2 24.59 28.14 -2.55
N GLU A 3 24.56 27.01 -1.86
CA GLU A 3 23.74 25.84 -2.10
C GLU A 3 22.25 26.10 -1.81
N ASP A 4 21.36 25.66 -2.70
CA ASP A 4 19.92 25.57 -2.45
C ASP A 4 19.57 24.12 -2.10
N MET A 5 19.61 23.82 -0.80
CA MET A 5 19.14 22.59 -0.20
C MET A 5 17.98 22.94 0.73
N THR A 6 16.77 22.95 0.19
CA THR A 6 15.56 23.16 1.00
C THR A 6 14.47 22.16 0.58
N TYR A 7 14.59 20.96 1.16
CA TYR A 7 13.55 19.97 1.48
C TYR A 7 12.72 19.38 0.33
N LEU A 8 13.27 18.31 -0.27
CA LEU A 8 12.44 17.12 -0.50
C LEU A 8 11.90 16.71 0.87
N GLN A 9 10.66 17.09 1.20
CA GLN A 9 9.95 16.44 2.30
C GLN A 9 9.98 14.94 1.98
N PRO A 10 10.58 14.09 2.82
CA PRO A 10 10.28 12.67 2.71
C PRO A 10 8.79 12.60 3.02
N THR A 11 7.95 12.38 2.00
CA THR A 11 6.69 11.71 2.26
C THR A 11 7.13 10.44 2.96
N ASN A 12 6.95 10.41 4.28
CA ASN A 12 7.47 9.34 5.11
C ASN A 12 6.60 8.14 4.79
N MET A 13 6.89 7.48 3.66
CA MET A 13 6.13 6.38 3.08
C MET A 13 6.35 5.19 4.00
N ARG A 14 5.50 5.07 5.01
CA ARG A 14 5.51 3.98 5.99
C ARG A 14 4.75 2.78 5.41
N GLN A 15 5.31 2.25 4.32
CA GLN A 15 4.77 1.10 3.61
C GLN A 15 5.86 0.10 3.26
N ILE A 16 5.48 -1.17 3.17
CA ILE A 16 6.32 -2.24 2.65
C ILE A 16 5.72 -2.67 1.31
N ARG A 17 6.57 -2.77 0.28
CA ARG A 17 6.19 -3.23 -1.05
C ARG A 17 7.02 -4.45 -1.44
N ILE A 18 6.35 -5.57 -1.67
CA ILE A 18 6.96 -6.80 -2.16
C ILE A 18 6.37 -7.09 -3.55
N PRO A 19 7.21 -7.22 -4.59
CA PRO A 19 6.73 -7.57 -5.91
C PRO A 19 6.24 -9.03 -5.94
N GLY A 20 5.13 -9.24 -6.62
CA GLY A 20 4.57 -10.55 -6.96
C GLY A 20 3.52 -10.38 -8.04
N ASP A 21 3.03 -11.46 -8.63
CA ASP A 21 2.02 -11.48 -9.68
C ASP A 21 0.64 -11.08 -9.16
N VAL A 22 0.34 -11.50 -7.93
CA VAL A 22 -0.87 -11.11 -7.19
C VAL A 22 -0.43 -10.37 -5.94
N ILE A 23 -0.93 -9.14 -5.72
CA ILE A 23 -0.54 -8.34 -4.55
C ILE A 23 -1.62 -8.44 -3.48
N ILE A 24 -1.21 -8.81 -2.26
CA ILE A 24 -2.06 -8.80 -1.07
C ILE A 24 -1.79 -7.53 -0.25
N GLY A 25 -2.84 -6.77 0.02
CA GLY A 25 -2.80 -5.59 0.89
C GLY A 25 -2.77 -5.99 2.37
N GLY A 26 -2.10 -5.20 3.19
CA GLY A 26 -2.06 -5.39 4.64
C GLY A 26 -2.21 -4.06 5.38
N VAL A 27 -3.00 -4.03 6.46
CA VAL A 27 -3.14 -2.85 7.33
C VAL A 27 -2.86 -3.22 8.78
N PHE A 28 -1.74 -2.75 9.32
CA PHE A 28 -1.30 -3.10 10.68
C PHE A 28 -0.98 -1.86 11.51
N PRO A 29 -1.12 -1.91 12.85
CA PRO A 29 -0.75 -0.81 13.74
C PRO A 29 0.73 -0.93 14.10
N VAL A 30 1.63 -0.66 13.16
CA VAL A 30 3.08 -0.71 13.42
C VAL A 30 3.46 0.33 14.47
N HIS A 31 2.78 1.48 14.46
CA HIS A 31 2.87 2.47 15.51
C HIS A 31 1.56 2.62 16.31
N ALA A 32 1.73 3.04 17.56
CA ALA A 32 0.65 3.58 18.37
C ALA A 32 0.20 4.94 17.82
N LYS A 33 -1.00 5.38 18.24
CA LYS A 33 -1.46 6.74 17.95
C LYS A 33 -0.57 7.73 18.68
N SER A 34 -0.09 8.77 17.99
CA SER A 34 0.66 9.85 18.63
C SER A 34 -0.23 10.70 19.55
N GLY A 35 0.39 11.32 20.55
CA GLY A 35 -0.23 12.36 21.36
C GLY A 35 -0.15 13.76 20.74
N SER A 36 0.68 13.97 19.71
CA SER A 36 0.83 15.25 19.02
C SER A 36 0.01 15.30 17.73
N PRO A 37 -0.59 16.46 17.39
CA PRO A 37 -1.36 16.62 16.15
C PRO A 37 -0.47 16.62 14.90
N ASP A 38 0.79 17.05 15.01
CA ASP A 38 1.71 17.22 13.88
C ASP A 38 2.41 15.91 13.45
N GLN A 39 2.34 14.88 14.29
CA GLN A 39 2.94 13.58 14.03
C GLN A 39 1.86 12.51 14.15
N PRO A 40 1.45 11.81 13.08
CA PRO A 40 0.33 10.86 13.15
C PRO A 40 0.66 9.59 13.95
N CYS A 41 1.95 9.25 14.05
CA CYS A 41 2.42 7.95 14.53
C CYS A 41 3.33 8.13 15.74
N GLY A 42 3.00 7.46 16.84
CA GLY A 42 3.75 7.45 18.10
C GLY A 42 4.83 6.37 18.13
N ILE A 43 4.99 5.73 19.28
CA ILE A 43 5.96 4.64 19.47
C ILE A 43 5.62 3.39 18.65
N ILE A 44 6.62 2.57 18.36
CA ILE A 44 6.43 1.27 17.69
C ILE A 44 5.67 0.31 18.62
N ALA A 45 4.67 -0.37 18.07
CA ALA A 45 3.95 -1.44 18.74
C ALA A 45 4.49 -2.80 18.28
N GLU A 46 5.42 -3.37 19.04
CA GLU A 46 6.11 -4.61 18.66
C GLU A 46 5.14 -5.78 18.47
N THR A 47 4.29 -6.06 19.46
CA THR A 47 3.46 -7.28 19.48
C THR A 47 2.25 -7.23 18.56
N ARG A 48 1.52 -6.10 18.53
CA ARG A 48 0.32 -5.94 17.69
C ARG A 48 0.62 -5.34 16.32
N GLY A 49 1.80 -4.74 16.14
CA GLY A 49 2.25 -4.15 14.89
C GLY A 49 3.26 -5.04 14.21
N VAL A 50 4.54 -4.92 14.61
CA VAL A 50 5.69 -5.54 13.93
C VAL A 50 5.53 -7.06 13.81
N HIS A 51 5.20 -7.76 14.88
CA HIS A 51 5.03 -9.23 14.83
C HIS A 51 3.93 -9.67 13.86
N ARG A 52 2.88 -8.86 13.66
CA ARG A 52 1.81 -9.18 12.71
C ARG A 52 2.21 -8.91 11.26
N VAL A 53 3.01 -7.87 11.04
CA VAL A 53 3.65 -7.63 9.74
C VAL A 53 4.56 -8.81 9.39
N GLU A 54 5.45 -9.20 10.30
CA GLU A 54 6.32 -10.36 10.10
C GLU A 54 5.55 -11.66 9.90
N ALA A 55 4.43 -11.86 10.62
CA ALA A 55 3.58 -13.04 10.40
C ALA A 55 2.96 -13.07 8.99
N MET A 56 2.55 -11.92 8.45
CA MET A 56 2.06 -11.83 7.06
C MET A 56 3.18 -12.13 6.07
N LEU A 57 4.37 -11.55 6.27
CA LEU A 57 5.55 -11.79 5.41
C LEU A 57 5.95 -13.27 5.42
N TYR A 58 6.04 -13.86 6.61
CA TYR A 58 6.31 -15.28 6.77
C TYR A 58 5.29 -16.15 6.05
N ALA A 59 3.98 -15.83 6.15
CA ALA A 59 2.95 -16.56 5.45
C ALA A 59 3.10 -16.48 3.92
N LEU A 60 3.46 -15.29 3.39
CA LEU A 60 3.75 -15.12 1.96
C LEU A 60 4.94 -15.98 1.51
N ASP A 61 6.01 -16.02 2.30
CA ASP A 61 7.19 -16.85 1.99
C ASP A 61 6.86 -18.33 2.01
N VAL A 62 6.12 -18.80 3.02
CA VAL A 62 5.66 -20.19 3.11
C VAL A 62 4.80 -20.56 1.90
N ILE A 63 3.85 -19.71 1.50
CA ILE A 63 2.98 -19.96 0.34
C ILE A 63 3.81 -19.97 -0.96
N ASN A 64 4.67 -18.97 -1.17
CA ASN A 64 5.48 -18.85 -2.37
C ASN A 64 6.51 -19.98 -2.52
N SER A 65 6.85 -20.67 -1.42
CA SER A 65 7.73 -21.84 -1.46
C SER A 65 7.02 -23.13 -1.92
N GLN A 66 5.67 -23.17 -1.85
CA GLN A 66 4.86 -24.32 -2.23
C GLN A 66 4.54 -24.31 -3.72
N ARG A 67 5.31 -25.07 -4.50
CA ARG A 67 5.19 -25.12 -5.98
C ARG A 67 3.81 -25.56 -6.48
N GLU A 68 3.12 -26.42 -5.75
CA GLU A 68 1.82 -26.98 -6.13
C GLU A 68 0.61 -26.12 -5.70
N PHE A 69 0.81 -25.06 -4.88
CA PHE A 69 -0.33 -24.29 -4.37
C PHE A 69 -0.79 -23.21 -5.35
N LEU A 70 0.16 -22.42 -5.88
CA LEU A 70 -0.14 -21.32 -6.81
C LEU A 70 0.27 -21.59 -8.26
N HIS A 71 0.73 -22.81 -8.59
CA HIS A 71 1.04 -23.24 -9.97
C HIS A 71 1.78 -22.18 -10.83
N GLY A 72 2.88 -21.63 -10.31
CA GLY A 72 3.74 -20.69 -11.05
C GLY A 72 3.47 -19.20 -10.81
N TYR A 73 2.49 -18.83 -9.99
CA TYR A 73 2.28 -17.45 -9.55
C TYR A 73 2.96 -17.16 -8.21
N LYS A 74 3.49 -15.93 -8.06
CA LYS A 74 4.06 -15.46 -6.79
C LYS A 74 3.15 -14.41 -6.14
N LEU A 75 2.86 -14.55 -4.85
CA LEU A 75 2.23 -13.49 -4.06
C LEU A 75 3.26 -12.40 -3.72
N GLY A 76 2.83 -11.16 -3.89
CA GLY A 76 3.49 -9.96 -3.37
C GLY A 76 2.64 -9.30 -2.29
N ALA A 77 3.11 -8.16 -1.80
CA ALA A 77 2.44 -7.45 -0.72
C ALA A 77 2.52 -5.93 -0.87
N LEU A 78 1.48 -5.25 -0.41
CA LEU A 78 1.52 -3.83 -0.07
C LEU A 78 1.01 -3.68 1.38
N ILE A 79 1.92 -3.41 2.31
CA ILE A 79 1.58 -3.30 3.73
C ILE A 79 1.65 -1.85 4.15
N LEU A 80 0.60 -1.37 4.81
CA LEU A 80 0.44 0.01 5.26
C LEU A 80 0.36 0.06 6.78
N ASP A 81 0.99 1.08 7.36
CA ASP A 81 0.85 1.38 8.78
C ASP A 81 -0.41 2.21 9.05
N SER A 82 -1.26 1.74 9.95
CA SER A 82 -2.47 2.46 10.40
C SER A 82 -2.18 3.50 11.48
N CYS A 83 -1.00 3.44 12.11
CA CYS A 83 -0.63 4.25 13.29
C CYS A 83 -1.70 4.25 14.39
N SER A 84 -2.48 3.16 14.48
CA SER A 84 -3.63 3.01 15.38
C SER A 84 -4.64 4.17 15.29
N SER A 85 -4.71 4.83 14.13
CA SER A 85 -5.53 6.04 13.89
C SER A 85 -6.44 5.81 12.67
N PRO A 86 -7.77 5.79 12.85
CA PRO A 86 -8.71 5.54 11.75
C PRO A 86 -8.57 6.51 10.57
N ALA A 87 -8.46 7.82 10.84
CA ALA A 87 -8.33 8.83 9.79
C ALA A 87 -7.01 8.70 9.02
N TYR A 88 -5.91 8.37 9.72
CA TYR A 88 -4.62 8.14 9.08
C TYR A 88 -4.67 6.89 8.20
N ALA A 89 -5.23 5.80 8.72
CA ALA A 89 -5.37 4.53 8.01
C ALA A 89 -6.25 4.66 6.76
N LEU A 90 -7.33 5.44 6.82
CA LEU A 90 -8.16 5.76 5.65
C LEU A 90 -7.32 6.43 4.55
N ASN A 91 -6.56 7.46 4.90
CA ASN A 91 -5.73 8.17 3.94
C ASN A 91 -4.63 7.28 3.34
N GLN A 92 -4.00 6.41 4.15
CA GLN A 92 -3.05 5.43 3.64
C GLN A 92 -3.73 4.42 2.71
N SER A 93 -4.92 3.94 3.06
CA SER A 93 -5.62 2.91 2.30
C SER A 93 -6.08 3.36 0.91
N LEU A 94 -6.05 4.67 0.62
CA LEU A 94 -6.18 5.18 -0.74
C LEU A 94 -5.12 4.59 -1.68
N ASP A 95 -3.93 4.26 -1.18
CA ASP A 95 -2.87 3.59 -1.94
C ASP A 95 -3.32 2.25 -2.53
N PHE A 96 -4.30 1.57 -1.93
CA PHE A 96 -4.84 0.31 -2.45
C PHE A 96 -5.70 0.51 -3.71
N VAL A 97 -6.36 1.65 -3.85
CA VAL A 97 -7.30 1.93 -4.95
C VAL A 97 -6.73 2.91 -5.98
N ARG A 98 -5.56 3.52 -5.71
CA ARG A 98 -4.90 4.49 -6.61
C ARG A 98 -4.74 3.98 -8.04
N ASP A 99 -4.39 2.70 -8.18
CA ASP A 99 -4.17 2.08 -9.49
C ASP A 99 -5.48 1.78 -10.26
N LEU A 100 -6.63 1.75 -9.56
CA LEU A 100 -7.96 1.57 -10.16
C LEU A 100 -8.51 2.90 -10.72
N ILE A 101 -8.24 4.00 -10.02
CA ILE A 101 -8.72 5.34 -10.37
C ILE A 101 -7.95 5.93 -11.57
N GLY A 102 -6.71 5.48 -11.81
CA GLY A 102 -5.83 5.98 -12.87
C GLY A 102 -6.12 5.49 -14.29
N SER A 103 -7.31 4.94 -14.57
CA SER A 103 -7.74 4.51 -15.91
C SER A 103 -8.29 5.65 -16.78
N ALA A 104 -8.37 6.88 -16.27
CA ALA A 104 -8.65 8.05 -17.08
C ALA A 104 -7.34 8.62 -17.66
N ASP A 105 -7.09 8.27 -18.92
CA ASP A 105 -6.29 9.04 -19.89
C ASP A 105 -4.75 8.86 -19.88
N LEU A 106 -4.28 7.71 -20.39
CA LEU A 106 -2.94 7.61 -20.99
C LEU A 106 -2.95 8.00 -22.50
N SER A 107 -4.04 8.56 -23.00
CA SER A 107 -4.25 8.83 -24.44
C SER A 107 -3.71 10.19 -24.91
N GLU A 108 -3.22 11.06 -24.01
CA GLU A 108 -2.84 12.44 -24.38
C GLU A 108 -1.32 12.73 -24.43
N TYR A 109 -0.47 11.71 -24.23
CA TYR A 109 0.97 11.93 -24.35
C TYR A 109 1.40 11.79 -25.81
N GLN A 110 2.04 12.82 -26.38
CA GLN A 110 2.71 12.73 -27.68
C GLN A 110 4.16 13.21 -27.52
N CYS A 111 5.10 12.41 -28.01
CA CYS A 111 6.50 12.80 -27.98
C CYS A 111 6.75 13.95 -28.96
N ARG A 112 7.76 14.78 -28.69
CA ARG A 112 8.09 15.98 -29.49
C ARG A 112 8.43 15.68 -30.96
N ASP A 113 8.76 14.43 -31.25
CA ASP A 113 9.07 13.88 -32.56
C ASP A 113 7.83 13.31 -33.29
N GLY A 114 6.64 13.42 -32.71
CA GLY A 114 5.40 12.87 -33.27
C GLY A 114 5.27 11.36 -33.13
N SER A 115 6.23 10.70 -32.47
CA SER A 115 6.12 9.27 -32.18
C SER A 115 5.07 9.01 -31.09
N SER A 116 4.43 7.83 -31.16
CA SER A 116 3.58 7.38 -30.07
C SER A 116 4.44 7.17 -28.82
N PRO A 117 4.02 7.68 -27.66
CA PRO A 117 4.76 7.48 -26.42
C PRO A 117 4.89 5.97 -26.18
N LYS A 118 6.11 5.49 -25.95
CA LYS A 118 6.32 4.15 -25.41
C LYS A 118 5.81 4.18 -23.98
N SER A 119 4.53 3.84 -23.82
CA SER A 119 3.97 3.66 -22.51
C SER A 119 4.78 2.56 -21.84
N ARG A 120 5.58 2.94 -20.84
CA ARG A 120 6.10 2.00 -19.85
C ARG A 120 4.87 1.59 -19.04
N GLN A 121 3.98 0.82 -19.65
CA GLN A 121 2.88 0.16 -18.97
C GLN A 121 3.55 -0.82 -18.04
N VAL A 122 3.95 -0.33 -16.87
CA VAL A 122 4.17 -1.19 -15.72
C VAL A 122 2.79 -1.78 -15.49
N PRO A 123 2.60 -3.09 -15.70
CA PRO A 123 1.29 -3.70 -15.48
C PRO A 123 0.86 -3.31 -14.06
N ARG A 124 -0.25 -2.57 -13.98
CA ARG A 124 -0.83 -2.14 -12.70
C ARG A 124 -1.26 -3.42 -12.00
N LYS A 125 -0.63 -3.72 -10.87
CA LYS A 125 -0.97 -4.90 -10.09
C LYS A 125 -1.92 -4.46 -9.00
N ASN A 126 -3.21 -4.66 -9.28
CA ASN A 126 -4.28 -4.37 -8.35
C ASN A 126 -4.10 -5.17 -7.05
N ILE A 127 -4.60 -4.61 -5.96
CA ILE A 127 -4.63 -5.27 -4.66
C ILE A 127 -5.78 -6.28 -4.68
N ALA A 128 -5.47 -7.57 -4.68
CA ALA A 128 -6.47 -8.63 -4.83
C ALA A 128 -7.33 -8.83 -3.57
N ALA A 129 -6.75 -8.57 -2.40
CA ALA A 129 -7.41 -8.65 -1.10
C ALA A 129 -6.64 -7.82 -0.07
N VAL A 130 -7.30 -7.41 1.01
CA VAL A 130 -6.67 -6.71 2.14
C VAL A 130 -6.85 -7.50 3.43
N VAL A 131 -5.75 -7.71 4.16
CA VAL A 131 -5.72 -8.35 5.48
C VAL A 131 -5.55 -7.29 6.57
N GLY A 132 -6.46 -7.25 7.54
CA GLY A 132 -6.51 -6.22 8.60
C GLY A 132 -7.84 -5.47 8.60
N GLY A 133 -8.05 -4.40 9.36
CA GLY A 133 -7.16 -3.77 10.34
C GLY A 133 -7.28 -4.37 11.74
N SER A 134 -6.23 -4.19 12.55
CA SER A 134 -6.15 -4.76 13.90
C SER A 134 -7.15 -4.17 14.90
N TYR A 135 -7.72 -3.01 14.60
CA TYR A 135 -8.71 -2.31 15.42
C TYR A 135 -9.99 -2.15 14.60
N SER A 136 -11.14 -2.50 15.18
CA SER A 136 -12.44 -2.37 14.50
C SER A 136 -12.72 -0.94 14.06
N SER A 137 -12.29 0.06 14.84
CA SER A 137 -12.43 1.49 14.50
C SER A 137 -11.67 1.87 13.23
N VAL A 138 -10.56 1.20 12.93
CA VAL A 138 -9.81 1.37 11.69
C VAL A 138 -10.53 0.66 10.55
N THR A 139 -10.90 -0.61 10.74
CA THR A 139 -11.56 -1.43 9.71
C THR A 139 -12.86 -0.79 9.21
N VAL A 140 -13.69 -0.26 10.11
CA VAL A 140 -14.95 0.41 9.75
C VAL A 140 -14.74 1.63 8.84
N GLN A 141 -13.60 2.32 8.94
CA GLN A 141 -13.30 3.45 8.05
C GLN A 141 -12.68 3.03 6.73
N VAL A 142 -11.89 1.95 6.72
CA VAL A 142 -11.16 1.50 5.53
C VAL A 142 -12.04 0.67 4.60
N VAL A 143 -12.87 -0.23 5.12
CA VAL A 143 -13.68 -1.14 4.28
C VAL A 143 -14.56 -0.42 3.24
N PRO A 144 -15.25 0.69 3.57
CA PRO A 144 -16.09 1.37 2.58
C PRO A 144 -15.34 1.81 1.32
N ILE A 145 -14.08 2.24 1.40
CA ILE A 145 -13.33 2.64 0.21
C ILE A 145 -12.83 1.45 -0.61
N LEU A 146 -12.71 0.26 0.00
CA LEU A 146 -12.30 -0.97 -0.67
C LEU A 146 -13.49 -1.68 -1.33
N CYS A 147 -14.68 -1.56 -0.75
CA CYS A 147 -15.90 -2.19 -1.28
C CYS A 147 -16.67 -1.28 -2.25
N ASN A 148 -16.31 0.01 -2.34
CA ASN A 148 -16.93 0.94 -3.30
C ASN A 148 -16.22 0.94 -4.66
N ASP A 149 -15.27 0.02 -4.86
CA ASP A 149 -14.84 -0.41 -6.18
C ASP A 149 -16.05 -1.08 -6.83
N ASN A 150 -16.84 -0.24 -7.52
CA ASN A 150 -18.05 -0.65 -8.22
C ASN A 150 -17.67 -1.77 -9.18
N ASP A 151 -18.25 -2.95 -8.96
CA ASP A 151 -18.40 -4.01 -9.95
C ASP A 151 -18.88 -3.40 -11.28
N LYS A 152 -17.93 -3.11 -12.19
CA LYS A 152 -18.10 -3.10 -13.65
C LYS A 152 -16.77 -3.35 -14.36
#